data_AF-A0A366ECW8-F1
#
_entry.id   AF-A0A366ECW8-F1
#
_cell.length_a   1.000
_cell.length_b   1.000
_cell.length_c   1.000
_cell.angle_alpha   90.00
_cell.angle_beta   90.00
_cell.angle_gamma   90.00
#
_symmetry.space_group_name_H-M   'P 1'
#
loop_
_entity.id
_entity.type
_entity.pdbx_description
1 polymer ?
#
loop_
_entity_poly.entity_id
_entity_poly.type
_entity_poly.pdbx_seq_one_letter_code
_entity_poly.pdbx_strand_id
1 'polypeptide(L)'
;MPDYDDKLVINCATWFEVEAAIHKVAIQNPNVEQNTLENALQFVKFATERYQVPNEICLGYWPTIRIIWLYSIPPIEIEIFDTRYEYYAFEDKWTDIQEFEIMPDTFPEALKLLLDTTISHSIKLNNPAIT
;
A
#
# COMPACT_ATOMS: atom_id res chain seq x y z
N MET A 1 -6.88 23.94 3.01
CA MET A 1 -6.25 22.71 3.53
C MET A 1 -7.39 21.83 3.98
N PRO A 2 -7.51 20.57 3.52
CA PRO A 2 -8.49 19.68 4.11
C PRO A 2 -8.09 19.44 5.58
N ASP A 3 -9.07 19.50 6.47
CA ASP A 3 -8.95 19.10 7.88
C ASP A 3 -8.50 17.63 7.92
N TYR A 4 -7.25 17.40 8.31
CA TYR A 4 -6.73 16.08 8.67
C TYR A 4 -7.10 15.77 10.13
N ASP A 5 -8.36 15.94 10.50
CA ASP A 5 -8.84 15.66 11.85
C ASP A 5 -8.69 14.15 12.14
N ASP A 6 -7.81 13.84 13.08
CA ASP A 6 -7.67 12.60 13.86
C ASP A 6 -7.57 11.24 13.14
N LYS A 7 -7.19 11.19 11.87
CA LYS A 7 -6.92 9.89 11.22
C LYS A 7 -5.58 9.32 11.68
N LEU A 8 -5.61 8.12 12.24
CA LEU A 8 -4.42 7.36 12.59
C LEU A 8 -3.54 7.17 11.36
N VAL A 9 -2.38 7.83 11.35
CA VAL A 9 -1.28 7.62 10.39
C VAL A 9 -0.14 6.94 11.13
N ILE A 10 0.30 5.79 10.62
CA ILE A 10 1.39 5.01 11.18
C ILE A 10 2.55 5.01 10.18
N ASN A 11 3.70 5.55 10.59
CA ASN A 11 4.92 5.48 9.81
C ASN A 11 5.56 4.09 9.91
N CYS A 12 6.08 3.59 8.80
CA CYS A 12 6.71 2.27 8.70
C CYS A 12 8.09 2.38 8.05
N ALA A 13 9.03 1.56 8.53
CA ALA A 13 10.37 1.38 7.98
C ALA A 13 10.66 -0.08 7.62
N THR A 14 9.84 -1.04 8.06
CA THR A 14 9.93 -2.46 7.71
C THR A 14 8.59 -3.05 7.28
N TRP A 15 8.60 -4.12 6.48
CA TRP A 15 7.38 -4.85 6.11
C TRP A 15 6.66 -5.47 7.32
N PHE A 16 7.39 -5.83 8.38
CA PHE A 16 6.81 -6.28 9.64
C PHE A 16 5.99 -5.16 10.32
N GLU A 17 6.51 -3.93 10.31
CA GLU A 17 5.78 -2.76 10.83
C GLU A 17 4.56 -2.43 9.98
N VAL A 18 4.63 -2.62 8.66
CA VAL A 18 3.49 -2.44 7.75
C VAL A 18 2.34 -3.39 8.11
N GLU A 19 2.63 -4.69 8.26
CA GLU A 19 1.63 -5.68 8.65
C GLU A 19 1.00 -5.35 10.03
N ALA A 20 1.84 -4.99 11.00
CA ALA A 20 1.38 -4.59 12.33
C ALA A 20 0.52 -3.31 12.29
N ALA A 21 0.88 -2.35 11.45
CA ALA A 21 0.15 -1.11 11.26
C ALA A 21 -1.23 -1.35 10.63
N ILE A 22 -1.31 -2.23 9.63
CA ILE A 22 -2.58 -2.65 9.01
C ILE A 22 -3.52 -3.25 10.04
N HIS A 23 -3.03 -4.19 10.87
CA HIS A 23 -3.83 -4.77 11.95
C HIS A 23 -4.29 -3.70 12.95
N LYS A 24 -3.42 -2.76 13.31
CA LYS A 24 -3.78 -1.67 14.23
C LYS A 24 -4.85 -0.76 13.66
N VAL A 25 -4.76 -0.39 12.37
CA VAL A 25 -5.80 0.40 11.68
C VAL A 25 -7.13 -0.37 11.70
N ALA A 26 -7.15 -1.64 11.34
CA ALA A 26 -8.38 -2.44 11.33
C ALA A 26 -9.01 -2.59 12.72
N ILE A 27 -8.20 -2.87 13.77
CA ILE A 27 -8.70 -3.02 15.15
C ILE A 27 -9.30 -1.71 15.69
N GLN A 28 -8.69 -0.57 15.35
CA GLN A 28 -9.17 0.73 15.85
C GLN A 28 -10.36 1.27 15.05
N ASN A 29 -10.71 0.64 13.92
CA ASN A 29 -11.77 1.10 13.03
C ASN A 29 -12.75 -0.04 12.73
N PRO A 30 -13.81 -0.22 13.54
CA PRO A 30 -14.71 -1.38 13.45
C PRO A 30 -15.53 -1.45 12.14
N ASN A 31 -15.51 -0.39 11.32
CA ASN A 31 -16.16 -0.37 10.01
C ASN A 31 -15.27 -0.94 8.90
N VAL A 32 -14.00 -1.22 9.16
CA VAL A 32 -13.13 -1.90 8.20
C VAL A 32 -13.61 -3.34 8.09
N GLU A 33 -14.13 -3.70 6.92
CA GLU A 33 -14.59 -5.06 6.63
C GLU A 33 -13.44 -6.07 6.75
N GLN A 34 -13.76 -7.28 7.18
CA GLN A 34 -12.78 -8.37 7.30
C GLN A 34 -12.10 -8.66 5.95
N ASN A 35 -12.85 -8.60 4.85
CA ASN A 35 -12.30 -8.79 3.50
C ASN A 35 -11.27 -7.71 3.16
N THR A 36 -11.51 -6.44 3.54
CA THR A 36 -10.55 -5.36 3.34
C THR A 36 -9.22 -5.63 4.05
N LEU A 37 -9.28 -6.13 5.29
CA LEU A 37 -8.07 -6.53 6.03
C LEU A 37 -7.36 -7.68 5.34
N GLU A 38 -8.07 -8.73 4.94
CA GLU A 38 -7.50 -9.88 4.24
C GLU A 38 -6.83 -9.48 2.93
N ASN A 39 -7.47 -8.63 2.14
CA ASN A 39 -6.94 -8.09 0.90
C ASN A 39 -5.67 -7.26 1.15
N ALA A 40 -5.64 -6.46 2.22
CA ALA A 40 -4.45 -5.70 2.59
C ALA A 40 -3.27 -6.60 2.97
N LEU A 41 -3.51 -7.68 3.71
CA LEU A 41 -2.48 -8.66 4.06
C LEU A 41 -1.99 -9.45 2.84
N GLN A 42 -2.88 -9.78 1.90
CA GLN A 42 -2.51 -10.40 0.62
C GLN A 42 -1.64 -9.46 -0.23
N PHE A 43 -2.00 -8.17 -0.29
CA PHE A 43 -1.19 -7.15 -0.94
C PHE A 43 0.21 -7.07 -0.31
N VAL A 44 0.32 -7.03 1.03
CA VAL A 44 1.61 -7.00 1.73
C VAL A 44 2.45 -8.24 1.40
N LYS A 45 1.85 -9.42 1.45
CA LYS A 45 2.53 -10.67 1.09
C LYS A 45 3.07 -10.63 -0.34
N PHE A 46 2.30 -10.08 -1.28
CA PHE A 46 2.75 -9.89 -2.65
C PHE A 46 3.92 -8.89 -2.72
N ALA A 47 3.81 -7.74 -2.05
CA ALA A 47 4.77 -6.64 -2.18
C ALA A 47 6.11 -6.88 -1.45
N THR A 48 6.11 -7.64 -0.34
CA THR A 48 7.23 -7.75 0.61
C THR A 48 8.59 -8.10 -0.03
N GLU A 49 8.59 -9.01 -1.01
CA GLU A 49 9.84 -9.45 -1.66
C GLU A 49 10.19 -8.65 -2.92
N ARG A 50 9.31 -7.75 -3.35
CA ARG A 50 9.37 -7.06 -4.66
C ARG A 50 9.77 -5.62 -4.52
N TYR A 51 9.20 -4.91 -3.55
CA TYR A 51 9.24 -3.46 -3.50
C TYR A 51 9.90 -2.95 -2.22
N GLN A 52 10.39 -1.71 -2.26
CA GLN A 52 10.76 -0.99 -1.04
C GLN A 52 9.53 -0.85 -0.12
N VAL A 53 9.79 -0.77 1.18
CA VAL A 53 8.74 -0.61 2.19
C VAL A 53 7.97 0.71 1.99
N PRO A 54 6.63 0.71 2.08
CA PRO A 54 5.83 1.93 2.10
C PRO A 54 6.11 2.75 3.36
N ASN A 55 5.92 4.06 3.26
CA ASN A 55 6.24 5.00 4.32
C ASN A 55 5.12 5.10 5.36
N GLU A 56 3.87 5.03 4.94
CA GLU A 56 2.72 5.26 5.82
C GLU A 56 1.59 4.26 5.58
N ILE A 57 0.90 3.92 6.66
CA ILE A 57 -0.35 3.16 6.70
C ILE A 57 -1.40 3.98 7.44
N CYS A 58 -2.57 4.16 6.84
CA CYS A 58 -3.67 4.90 7.47
C CYS A 58 -5.06 4.43 7.00
N LEU A 59 -6.10 4.98 7.63
CA LEU A 59 -7.49 4.80 7.19
C LEU A 59 -7.82 5.73 6.02
N GLY A 60 -8.62 5.25 5.06
CA GLY A 60 -9.17 6.09 4.01
C GLY A 60 -10.32 7.00 4.42
N TYR A 61 -10.88 7.70 3.42
CA TYR A 61 -12.13 8.43 3.61
C TYR A 61 -13.30 7.46 3.82
N TRP A 62 -13.28 6.37 3.06
CA TRP A 62 -14.09 5.19 3.29
C TRP A 62 -13.43 4.28 4.35
N PRO A 63 -14.14 3.26 4.87
CA PRO A 63 -13.58 2.26 5.79
C PRO A 63 -12.56 1.31 5.13
N THR A 64 -11.54 1.88 4.53
CA THR A 64 -10.49 1.25 3.71
C THR A 64 -9.13 1.43 4.36
N ILE A 65 -8.17 0.61 3.93
CA ILE A 65 -6.77 0.71 4.35
C ILE A 65 -5.96 1.34 3.23
N ARG A 66 -5.12 2.32 3.56
CA ARG A 66 -4.24 3.03 2.62
C ARG A 66 -2.79 2.70 2.91
N ILE A 67 -2.04 2.41 1.85
CA ILE A 67 -0.60 2.12 1.87
C ILE A 67 0.12 3.13 0.97
N ILE A 68 1.05 3.91 1.51
CA ILE A 68 1.55 5.11 0.84
C ILE A 68 3.08 5.07 0.69
N TRP A 69 3.58 5.37 -0.52
CA TRP A 69 4.99 5.62 -0.80
C TRP A 69 5.22 7.10 -1.09
N LEU A 70 5.45 7.89 -0.04
CA LEU A 70 5.67 9.33 -0.10
C LEU A 70 6.88 9.75 -0.94
N TYR A 71 7.91 8.89 -0.98
CA TYR A 71 9.18 9.21 -1.63
C TYR A 71 9.39 8.52 -2.98
N SER A 72 8.34 7.87 -3.51
CA SER A 72 8.32 7.49 -4.92
C SER A 72 8.15 8.74 -5.81
N ILE A 73 8.48 8.63 -7.09
CA ILE A 73 8.32 9.72 -8.06
C ILE A 73 7.49 9.18 -9.23
N PRO A 74 6.19 9.54 -9.34
CA PRO A 74 5.44 10.38 -8.38
C PRO A 74 5.20 9.65 -7.04
N PRO A 75 4.87 10.37 -5.95
CA PRO A 75 4.32 9.73 -4.75
C PRO A 75 3.06 8.95 -5.10
N ILE A 76 2.91 7.78 -4.50
CA ILE A 76 1.75 6.92 -4.77
C ILE A 76 1.08 6.43 -3.50
N GLU A 77 -0.14 5.98 -3.69
CA GLU A 77 -0.94 5.33 -2.67
C GLU A 77 -1.76 4.20 -3.27
N ILE A 78 -1.88 3.13 -2.50
CA ILE A 78 -2.83 2.05 -2.73
C ILE A 78 -3.90 2.13 -1.66
N GLU A 79 -5.14 2.40 -2.06
CA GLU A 79 -6.32 2.26 -1.20
C GLU A 79 -6.96 0.89 -1.47
N ILE A 80 -7.18 0.15 -0.39
CA ILE A 80 -7.62 -1.25 -0.43
C ILE A 80 -9.06 -1.31 0.06
N PHE A 81 -9.92 -1.86 -0.80
CA PHE A 81 -11.32 -2.13 -0.52
C PHE A 81 -11.55 -3.64 -0.34
N ASP A 82 -12.78 -4.01 -0.02
CA ASP A 82 -13.24 -5.39 0.05
C ASP A 82 -13.26 -6.10 -1.32
N THR A 83 -13.41 -5.32 -2.40
CA THR A 83 -13.68 -5.79 -3.77
C THR A 83 -12.65 -5.33 -4.80
N ARG A 84 -11.84 -4.32 -4.48
CA ARG A 84 -10.91 -3.68 -5.43
C ARG A 84 -9.71 -3.05 -4.74
N TYR A 85 -8.69 -2.75 -5.53
CA TYR A 85 -7.65 -1.79 -5.23
C TYR A 85 -7.89 -0.50 -6.01
N GLU A 86 -7.55 0.63 -5.42
CA GLU A 86 -7.39 1.89 -6.14
C GLU A 86 -5.94 2.34 -6.03
N TYR A 87 -5.32 2.60 -7.18
CA TYR A 87 -3.99 3.18 -7.30
C TYR A 87 -4.13 4.67 -7.53
N TYR A 88 -3.45 5.44 -6.69
CA TYR A 88 -3.35 6.88 -6.78
C TYR A 88 -1.90 7.29 -7.06
N ALA A 89 -1.68 8.09 -8.10
CA ALA A 89 -0.41 8.78 -8.34
C ALA A 89 -0.60 10.30 -8.21
N PHE A 90 0.16 10.92 -7.31
CA PHE A 90 0.02 12.34 -6.99
C PHE A 90 1.06 13.16 -7.76
N GLU A 91 0.62 13.75 -8.87
CA GLU A 91 1.41 14.68 -9.66
C GLU A 91 1.18 16.12 -9.19
N ASP A 92 2.08 17.05 -9.53
CA ASP A 92 2.07 18.45 -9.07
C ASP A 92 0.72 19.19 -9.20
N LYS A 93 -0.15 18.75 -10.13
CA LYS A 93 -1.41 19.46 -10.46
C LYS A 93 -2.63 18.55 -10.63
N TRP A 94 -2.46 17.24 -10.57
CA TRP A 94 -3.55 16.30 -10.77
C TRP A 94 -3.22 14.97 -10.08
N THR A 95 -4.24 14.16 -9.87
CA THR A 95 -4.10 12.82 -9.32
C THR A 95 -4.59 11.83 -10.36
N ASP A 96 -3.75 10.88 -10.76
CA ASP A 96 -4.19 9.74 -11.54
C ASP A 96 -4.82 8.72 -10.62
N ILE A 97 -5.97 8.18 -11.00
CA ILE A 97 -6.73 7.22 -10.21
C ILE A 97 -7.11 6.07 -11.12
N GLN A 98 -6.69 4.86 -10.73
CA GLN A 98 -6.96 3.65 -11.48
C GLN A 98 -7.50 2.57 -10.54
N GLU A 99 -8.56 1.90 -10.97
CA GLU A 99 -9.25 0.86 -10.22
C GLU A 99 -8.90 -0.54 -10.75
N PHE A 100 -8.69 -1.48 -9.85
CA PHE A 100 -8.38 -2.87 -10.16
C PHE A 100 -9.21 -3.82 -9.29
N GLU A 101 -10.07 -4.62 -9.93
CA GLU A 101 -10.85 -5.65 -9.22
C GLU A 101 -9.93 -6.66 -8.54
N ILE A 102 -10.31 -7.08 -7.33
CA ILE A 102 -9.63 -8.16 -6.63
C ILE A 102 -10.04 -9.49 -7.25
N MET A 103 -9.05 -10.22 -7.72
CA MET A 103 -9.24 -11.54 -8.30
C MET A 103 -8.89 -12.62 -7.27
N PRO A 104 -9.70 -13.69 -7.13
CA PRO A 104 -9.31 -14.83 -6.32
C PRO A 104 -7.96 -15.40 -6.78
N ASP A 105 -7.10 -15.71 -5.80
CA ASP A 105 -5.81 -16.40 -5.98
C ASP A 105 -4.77 -15.70 -6.88
N THR A 106 -5.03 -14.49 -7.37
CA THR A 106 -4.15 -13.79 -8.32
C THR A 106 -4.06 -12.29 -8.01
N PHE A 107 -2.93 -11.68 -8.36
CA PHE A 107 -2.75 -10.24 -8.23
C PHE A 107 -3.05 -9.56 -9.58
N PRO A 108 -3.72 -8.40 -9.62
CA PRO A 108 -4.01 -7.72 -10.89
C PRO A 108 -2.72 -7.35 -11.64
N GLU A 109 -2.51 -7.94 -12.81
CA GLU A 109 -1.28 -7.73 -13.62
C GLU A 109 -1.07 -6.26 -14.00
N ALA A 110 -2.16 -5.53 -14.28
CA ALA A 110 -2.07 -4.10 -14.58
C ALA A 110 -1.60 -3.28 -13.37
N LEU A 111 -2.10 -3.59 -12.16
CA LEU A 111 -1.62 -2.95 -10.93
C LEU A 111 -0.16 -3.31 -10.66
N LYS A 112 0.21 -4.58 -10.83
CA LYS A 112 1.61 -5.02 -10.72
C LYS A 112 2.53 -4.21 -11.65
N LEU A 113 2.14 -4.01 -12.91
CA LEU A 113 2.94 -3.25 -13.87
C LEU A 113 3.17 -1.80 -13.39
N LEU A 114 2.16 -1.15 -12.83
CA LEU A 114 2.28 0.22 -12.30
C LEU A 114 3.20 0.28 -11.08
N LEU A 115 3.09 -0.71 -10.18
CA LEU A 115 3.97 -0.82 -9.02
C LEU A 115 5.43 -1.06 -9.47
N ASP A 116 5.65 -1.93 -10.44
CA ASP A 116 6.98 -2.23 -11.01
C ASP A 116 7.63 -0.99 -11.65
N THR A 117 6.84 -0.09 -12.26
CA THR A 117 7.36 1.14 -12.87
C THR A 117 7.59 2.28 -11.87
N THR A 118 6.87 2.29 -10.76
CA THR A 118 6.81 3.46 -9.87
C THR A 118 7.59 3.26 -8.57
N ILE A 119 7.65 2.01 -8.09
CA ILE A 119 8.32 1.68 -6.84
C ILE A 119 9.68 1.05 -7.13
N SER A 120 10.72 1.59 -6.49
CA SER A 120 12.04 0.96 -6.51
C SER A 120 11.95 -0.48 -6.00
N HIS A 121 12.53 -1.39 -6.77
CA HIS A 121 12.59 -2.79 -6.41
C HIS A 121 13.49 -2.98 -5.18
N SER A 122 13.15 -3.96 -4.34
CA SER A 122 13.99 -4.34 -3.21
C SER A 122 15.37 -4.77 -3.73
N ILE A 123 16.42 -4.02 -3.36
CA ILE A 123 17.79 -4.39 -3.70
C ILE A 123 18.12 -5.61 -2.84
N LYS A 124 18.10 -6.81 -3.44
CA LYS A 124 18.88 -7.92 -2.86
C LYS A 124 20.32 -7.44 -2.85
N LEU A 125 20.85 -7.10 -1.67
CA LEU A 125 22.28 -6.94 -1.46
C LEU A 125 22.91 -8.29 -1.82
N ASN A 126 23.27 -8.47 -3.08
CA ASN A 126 24.19 -9.51 -3.50
C ASN A 126 25.49 -9.17 -2.80
N ASN A 127 25.77 -9.86 -1.69
CA ASN A 127 27.11 -9.93 -1.11
C ASN A 127 28.08 -10.25 -2.25
N PRO A 128 29.02 -9.37 -2.64
CA PRO A 128 30.12 -9.82 -3.46
C PRO A 128 30.91 -10.77 -2.56
N ALA A 129 30.89 -12.06 -2.90
CA ALA A 129 31.78 -13.03 -2.29
C ALA A 129 33.21 -12.49 -2.43
N ILE A 130 33.81 -12.13 -1.31
CA ILE A 130 35.23 -11.80 -1.24
C ILE A 130 35.97 -13.12 -1.40
N THR A 131 36.56 -13.34 -2.56
CA THR A 131 37.59 -14.36 -2.83
C THR A 131 38.89 -14.02 -2.14
#